data_AF-A0ABD7U3V8-F1
#
_entry.id   AF-A0ABD7U3V8-F1
#
_cell.length_a   1.000
_cell.length_b   1.000
_cell.length_c   1.000
_cell.angle_alpha   90.00
_cell.angle_beta   90.00
_cell.angle_gamma   90.00
#
_symmetry.space_group_name_H-M   'P 1'
#
loop_
_entity.id
_entity.type
_entity.pdbx_description
1 polymer ?
#
loop_
_entity_poly.entity_id
_entity_poly.type
_entity_poly.pdbx_seq_one_letter_code
_entity_poly.pdbx_strand_id
1 'polypeptide(L)'
;MENRLKTSNLLHEGQTMTLKGYYKNLPESVHPKTEFINEITKRTGVSFNTARNWVIYGMKPNNPEHISVLSEITGIPRNNLWSE
;
A
#
# COMPACT_ATOMS: atom_id res chain seq x y z
N MET A 1 -21.64 -12.35 -4.18
CA MET A 1 -21.12 -11.32 -3.26
C MET A 1 -21.63 -9.98 -3.79
N GLU A 2 -22.67 -9.42 -3.17
CA GLU A 2 -23.31 -8.19 -3.67
C GLU A 2 -22.33 -7.01 -3.53
N ASN A 3 -21.95 -6.40 -4.65
CA ASN A 3 -21.17 -5.17 -4.65
C ASN A 3 -22.12 -3.99 -4.38
N ARG A 4 -22.46 -3.80 -3.10
CA ARG A 4 -23.24 -2.64 -2.65
C ARG A 4 -22.29 -1.46 -2.57
N LEU A 5 -22.18 -0.71 -3.66
CA LEU A 5 -21.67 0.65 -3.65
C LEU A 5 -22.58 1.47 -2.71
N LYS A 6 -22.25 1.50 -1.41
CA LYS A 6 -22.88 2.39 -0.44
C LYS A 6 -22.28 3.78 -0.62
N THR A 7 -22.68 4.45 -1.70
CA THR A 7 -22.44 5.88 -1.90
C THR A 7 -23.47 6.65 -1.08
N SER A 8 -23.43 6.53 0.25
CA SER A 8 -24.34 7.26 1.14
C SER A 8 -23.68 8.53 1.66
N ASN A 9 -23.49 9.49 0.76
CA ASN A 9 -23.70 10.90 1.05
C ASN A 9 -24.79 11.34 0.08
N LEU A 10 -26.03 11.15 0.53
CA LEU A 10 -27.23 11.50 -0.24
C LEU A 10 -27.13 12.99 -0.62
N LEU A 11 -27.02 13.26 -1.91
CA LEU A 11 -27.26 14.60 -2.45
C LEU A 11 -28.60 15.08 -1.90
N HIS A 12 -28.60 16.24 -1.24
CA HIS A 12 -29.85 16.88 -0.84
C HIS A 12 -30.71 17.10 -2.10
N GLU A 13 -32.02 16.87 -1.99
CA GLU A 13 -32.97 17.11 -3.08
C GLU A 13 -32.76 18.53 -3.63
N GLY A 14 -32.36 18.63 -4.90
CA GLY A 14 -32.07 19.90 -5.59
C GLY A 14 -30.61 20.16 -5.96
N GLN A 15 -29.63 19.35 -5.52
CA GLN A 15 -28.24 19.50 -5.97
C GLN A 15 -27.95 18.70 -7.25
N THR A 16 -27.57 19.42 -8.32
CA THR A 16 -27.05 18.82 -9.55
C THR A 16 -25.65 18.23 -9.32
N MET A 17 -25.51 16.90 -9.49
CA MET A 17 -24.20 16.24 -9.46
C MET A 17 -23.29 16.80 -10.56
N THR A 18 -22.07 17.18 -10.21
CA THR A 18 -21.02 17.54 -11.18
C THR A 18 -20.05 16.38 -11.37
N LEU A 19 -19.36 16.31 -12.51
CA LEU A 19 -18.32 15.30 -12.75
C LEU A 19 -17.22 15.33 -11.67
N LYS A 20 -16.82 16.53 -11.23
CA LYS A 20 -15.86 16.71 -10.13
C LYS A 20 -16.39 16.18 -8.80
N GLY A 21 -17.67 16.42 -8.52
CA GLY A 21 -18.35 15.91 -7.33
C GLY A 21 -18.40 14.39 -7.33
N TYR A 22 -18.78 13.78 -8.46
CA TYR A 22 -18.77 12.33 -8.64
C TYR A 22 -17.38 11.74 -8.39
N TYR A 23 -16.33 12.28 -9.03
CA TYR A 23 -14.96 11.79 -8.89
C TYR A 23 -14.47 11.80 -7.42
N LYS A 24 -14.77 12.87 -6.67
CA LYS A 24 -14.38 12.99 -5.26
C LYS A 24 -15.11 12.03 -4.31
N ASN A 25 -16.26 11.51 -4.72
CA ASN A 25 -17.05 10.56 -3.94
C ASN A 25 -16.80 9.10 -4.37
N LEU A 26 -15.89 8.87 -5.32
CA LEU A 26 -15.44 7.52 -5.60
C LEU A 26 -14.78 6.94 -4.34
N PRO A 27 -14.99 5.63 -4.07
CA PRO A 27 -14.31 4.99 -2.96
C PRO A 27 -12.79 5.09 -3.14
N GLU A 28 -12.05 5.21 -2.03
CA GLU A 28 -10.61 5.13 -2.09
C GLU A 28 -10.18 3.78 -2.69
N SER A 29 -9.22 3.85 -3.60
CA SER A 29 -8.62 2.68 -4.20
C SER A 29 -7.67 2.01 -3.22
N VAL A 30 -7.81 0.70 -3.06
CA VAL A 30 -6.89 -0.09 -2.23
C VAL A 30 -5.67 -0.46 -3.05
N HIS A 31 -4.47 -0.14 -2.57
CA HIS A 31 -3.22 -0.37 -3.30
C HIS A 31 -2.25 -1.19 -2.46
N PRO A 32 -2.54 -2.48 -2.19
CA PRO A 32 -1.84 -3.25 -1.16
C PRO A 32 -0.33 -3.39 -1.45
N LYS A 33 0.06 -3.48 -2.73
CA LYS A 33 1.47 -3.52 -3.13
C LYS A 33 2.21 -2.20 -2.85
N THR A 34 1.56 -1.07 -3.13
CA THR A 34 2.14 0.27 -2.90
C THR A 34 2.17 0.59 -1.41
N GLU A 35 1.10 0.27 -0.69
CA GLU A 35 1.00 0.42 0.77
C GLU A 35 2.09 -0.39 1.48
N PHE A 36 2.35 -1.63 1.04
CA PHE A 36 3.44 -2.43 1.57
C PHE A 36 4.81 -1.76 1.39
N ILE A 37 5.12 -1.26 0.19
CA ILE A 37 6.40 -0.57 -0.06
C ILE A 37 6.48 0.73 0.77
N ASN A 38 5.38 1.47 0.88
CA ASN A 38 5.31 2.69 1.69
C ASN A 38 5.56 2.39 3.19
N GLU A 39 5.04 1.30 3.71
CA GLU A 39 5.28 0.89 5.10
C GLU A 39 6.76 0.55 5.33
N ILE A 40 7.42 -0.12 4.38
CA ILE A 40 8.87 -0.36 4.44
C ILE A 40 9.62 0.97 4.45
N THR A 41 9.29 1.89 3.53
CA THR A 41 9.89 3.23 3.48
C THR A 41 9.72 3.99 4.79
N LYS A 42 8.52 3.95 5.39
CA LYS A 42 8.23 4.61 6.66
C LYS A 42 9.04 4.05 7.82
N ARG A 43 9.20 2.72 7.92
CA ARG A 43 9.92 2.07 9.02
C ARG A 43 11.44 2.08 8.88
N THR A 44 11.96 2.18 7.66
CA THR A 44 13.42 2.12 7.41
C THR A 44 14.03 3.46 7.01
N GLY A 45 13.23 4.44 6.60
CA GLY A 45 13.69 5.74 6.12
C GLY A 45 14.31 5.72 4.72
N VAL A 46 14.33 4.56 4.03
CA VAL A 46 14.88 4.47 2.67
C VAL A 46 13.91 4.97 1.61
N SER A 47 14.44 5.33 0.44
CA SER A 47 13.62 5.74 -0.70
C SER A 47 12.66 4.64 -1.16
N PHE A 48 11.51 5.03 -1.73
CA PHE A 48 10.55 4.11 -2.32
C PHE A 48 11.19 3.17 -3.35
N ASN A 49 12.08 3.70 -4.21
CA ASN A 49 12.80 2.89 -5.19
C ASN A 49 13.70 1.82 -4.54
N THR A 50 14.39 2.18 -3.45
CA THR A 50 15.22 1.22 -2.70
C THR A 50 14.37 0.09 -2.11
N ALA A 51 13.27 0.42 -1.42
CA ALA A 51 12.36 -0.58 -0.86
C ALA A 51 11.74 -1.45 -1.97
N ARG A 52 11.32 -0.84 -3.08
CA ARG A 52 10.79 -1.53 -4.25
C ARG A 52 11.80 -2.53 -4.83
N ASN A 53 13.08 -2.17 -4.89
CA ASN A 53 14.12 -3.06 -5.43
C ASN A 53 14.33 -4.30 -4.56
N TRP A 54 14.18 -4.18 -3.24
CA TRP A 54 14.26 -5.34 -2.35
C TRP A 54 13.10 -6.31 -2.60
N VAL A 55 11.89 -5.77 -2.74
CA VAL A 55 10.66 -6.56 -2.87
C VAL A 55 10.49 -7.18 -4.26
N ILE A 56 10.72 -6.41 -5.32
CA ILE A 56 10.43 -6.84 -6.70
C ILE A 56 11.61 -7.57 -7.33
N TYR A 57 12.83 -7.08 -7.09
CA TYR A 57 14.03 -7.60 -7.74
C TYR A 57 14.87 -8.49 -6.81
N GLY A 58 14.38 -8.78 -5.59
CA GLY A 58 15.08 -9.66 -4.65
C GLY A 58 16.44 -9.11 -4.18
N MET A 59 16.65 -7.80 -4.23
CA MET A 59 17.91 -7.21 -3.78
C MET A 59 17.99 -7.22 -2.25
N LYS A 60 18.94 -7.95 -1.67
CA LYS A 60 19.11 -8.00 -0.22
C LYS A 60 19.75 -6.71 0.31
N PRO A 61 19.18 -6.05 1.35
CA PRO A 61 19.82 -4.91 2.00
C PRO A 61 21.05 -5.33 2.81
N ASN A 62 22.06 -4.46 2.85
CA ASN A 62 23.27 -4.66 3.65
C ASN A 62 23.05 -4.36 5.15
N ASN A 63 22.08 -3.51 5.48
CA ASN A 63 21.78 -3.16 6.87
C ASN A 63 20.92 -4.26 7.53
N PRO A 64 21.40 -4.93 8.59
CA PRO A 64 20.63 -5.97 9.29
C PRO A 64 19.33 -5.46 9.92
N GLU A 65 19.24 -4.18 10.28
CA GLU A 65 17.99 -3.58 10.79
C GLU A 65 16.89 -3.57 9.72
N HIS A 66 17.24 -3.31 8.46
CA HIS A 66 16.27 -3.37 7.36
C HIS A 66 15.77 -4.81 7.14
N ILE A 67 16.63 -5.81 7.31
CA ILE A 67 16.25 -7.22 7.28
C ILE A 67 15.27 -7.54 8.41
N SER A 68 15.51 -7.02 9.63
CA SER A 68 14.59 -7.20 10.76
C SER A 68 13.22 -6.62 10.45
N VAL A 69 13.17 -5.36 9.99
CA VAL A 69 11.91 -4.70 9.65
C VAL A 69 11.12 -5.48 8.59
N LEU A 70 11.79 -5.98 7.54
CA LEU A 70 11.13 -6.77 6.50
C LEU A 70 10.56 -8.08 7.05
N SER A 71 11.32 -8.76 7.92
CA SER A 71 10.87 -9.98 8.59
C SER A 71 9.66 -9.73 9.49
N GLU A 72 9.64 -8.62 10.23
CA GLU A 72 8.54 -8.22 11.09
C GLU A 72 7.27 -7.85 10.30
N ILE A 73 7.40 -7.06 9.22
CA ILE A 73 6.23 -6.64 8.41
C ILE A 73 5.59 -7.86 7.73
N THR A 74 6.40 -8.78 7.23
CA THR A 74 5.92 -9.92 6.43
C THR A 74 5.60 -11.18 7.24
N GLY A 75 6.16 -11.29 8.45
CA GLY A 75 6.17 -12.52 9.23
C GLY A 75 7.11 -13.61 8.68
N ILE A 76 7.85 -13.34 7.59
CA ILE A 76 8.77 -14.29 6.99
C ILE A 76 10.07 -14.30 7.81
N PRO A 77 10.61 -15.47 8.22
CA PRO A 77 11.90 -15.53 8.91
C PRO A 77 13.02 -14.88 8.10
N ARG A 78 13.95 -14.18 8.77
CA ARG A 78 15.05 -13.45 8.10
C ARG A 78 15.85 -14.29 7.09
N ASN A 79 16.05 -15.57 7.40
CA ASN A 79 16.79 -16.50 6.54
C ASN A 79 16.02 -16.90 5.28
N ASN A 80 14.70 -16.70 5.27
CA ASN A 80 13.79 -17.12 4.20
C ASN A 80 13.39 -15.96 3.27
N LEU A 81 13.69 -14.71 3.63
CA LEU A 81 13.30 -13.52 2.84
C LEU A 81 13.91 -13.49 1.43
N TRP A 82 15.03 -14.18 1.21
CA TRP A 82 15.73 -14.28 -0.08
C TRP A 82 16.20 -15.71 -0.39
N SER A 83 15.65 -16.72 0.29
CA SER A 83 15.90 -18.11 -0.10
C SER A 83 15.02 -18.45 -1.30
N GLU A 84 15.63 -18.95 -2.38
CA GLU A 84 14.91 -19.58 -3.50
C GLU A 84 14.49 -21.01 -3.16
#